data_AF-A0AA43CMC1-F1
#
_entry.id   AF-A0AA43CMC1-F1
#
_cell.length_a   1.000
_cell.length_b   1.000
_cell.length_c   1.000
_cell.angle_alpha   90.00
_cell.angle_beta   90.00
_cell.angle_gamma   90.00
#
_symmetry.space_group_name_H-M   'P 1'
#
loop_
_entity.id
_entity.type
_entity.pdbx_description
1 polymer ?
#
loop_
_entity_poly.entity_id
_entity_poly.type
_entity_poly.pdbx_seq_one_letter_code
_entity_poly.pdbx_strand_id
1 'polypeptide(L)'
;MTSQARTFTALLLVTVCTLCVAATGFAGGDSSGGPPDVRTGAPGEGLCTDCHGGTVNSGDGSFGVTITPPGLVPGQDYTITVTLGDPGQSRWGFELTALAGTDAGSEGAGVFTITDPTNTQLSDGNGNNRDYVKQTSTGTFNGTADGPVSWSFQWTAPLEPAHQVDFYVAGNAANGGGTSGDYIYTDHVTLQAVAAVPSTSLYGLILLALLLIAVSVFIMRARVAATK
;
A
#
# COMPACT_ATOMS: atom_id res chain seq x y z
N MET A 1 87.26 33.91 -4.33
CA MET A 1 86.69 35.12 -4.94
C MET A 1 85.72 34.67 -6.04
N THR A 2 84.49 35.19 -5.99
CA THR A 2 83.40 35.04 -6.98
C THR A 2 82.99 33.62 -7.40
N SER A 3 81.98 33.08 -6.71
CA SER A 3 81.17 31.96 -7.19
C SER A 3 80.08 32.49 -8.15
N GLN A 4 80.07 31.91 -9.35
CA GLN A 4 79.11 32.15 -10.44
C GLN A 4 78.02 31.08 -10.45
N ALA A 5 76.84 31.51 -10.89
CA ALA A 5 75.84 30.74 -11.63
C ALA A 5 75.09 29.57 -10.94
N ARG A 6 73.87 29.93 -10.50
CA ARG A 6 72.57 29.40 -10.95
C ARG A 6 72.52 27.93 -11.38
N THR A 7 71.75 27.14 -10.63
CA THR A 7 70.96 26.03 -11.18
C THR A 7 69.60 25.97 -10.50
N PHE A 8 68.57 26.18 -11.31
CA PHE A 8 67.17 25.89 -10.99
C PHE A 8 67.00 24.38 -10.97
N THR A 9 66.60 23.81 -9.83
CA THR A 9 66.08 22.45 -9.78
C THR A 9 64.60 22.54 -9.47
N ALA A 10 63.78 22.53 -10.53
CA ALA A 10 62.34 22.39 -10.42
C ALA A 10 62.04 21.02 -9.81
N LEU A 11 61.50 21.01 -8.59
CA LEU A 11 61.06 19.81 -7.91
C LEU A 11 59.72 19.37 -8.55
N LEU A 12 59.80 18.48 -9.54
CA LEU A 12 58.64 17.82 -10.13
C LEU A 12 58.09 16.82 -9.10
N LEU A 13 57.11 17.24 -8.28
CA LEU A 13 56.30 16.31 -7.51
C LEU A 13 55.43 15.50 -8.47
N VAL A 14 55.89 14.30 -8.81
CA VAL A 14 55.05 13.28 -9.44
C VAL A 14 54.11 12.75 -8.36
N THR A 15 52.96 13.40 -8.20
CA THR A 15 51.86 12.86 -7.40
C THR A 15 51.27 11.70 -8.21
N VAL A 16 51.62 10.47 -7.82
CA VAL A 16 50.94 9.26 -8.31
C VAL A 16 49.50 9.34 -7.82
N CYS A 17 48.60 9.77 -8.70
CA CYS A 17 47.16 9.64 -8.52
C CYS A 17 46.83 8.16 -8.68
N THR A 18 46.90 7.42 -7.56
CA THR A 18 46.38 6.06 -7.50
C THR A 18 44.87 6.17 -7.63
N LEU A 19 44.40 5.98 -8.86
CA LEU A 19 43.00 5.81 -9.19
C LEU A 19 42.47 4.62 -8.38
N CYS A 20 41.88 4.89 -7.22
CA CYS A 20 40.94 3.96 -6.61
C CYS A 20 39.72 3.94 -7.53
N VAL A 21 39.76 3.05 -8.54
CA VAL A 21 38.53 2.55 -9.11
C VAL A 21 37.87 1.81 -7.96
N ALA A 22 37.04 2.53 -7.19
CA ALA A 22 35.98 1.90 -6.45
C ALA A 22 35.18 1.18 -7.54
N ALA A 23 35.42 -0.12 -7.68
CA ALA A 23 34.41 -0.98 -8.24
C ALA A 23 33.22 -0.78 -7.30
N THR A 24 32.31 0.12 -7.69
CA THR A 24 30.92 0.02 -7.28
C THR A 24 30.48 -1.30 -7.86
N GLY A 25 30.77 -2.37 -7.12
CA GLY A 25 30.05 -3.60 -7.29
C GLY A 25 28.60 -3.18 -7.21
N PHE A 26 27.85 -3.40 -8.28
CA PHE A 26 26.42 -3.54 -8.16
C PHE A 26 26.25 -4.67 -7.14
N ALA A 27 26.03 -4.29 -5.88
CA ALA A 27 25.40 -5.18 -4.95
C ALA A 27 24.05 -5.47 -5.58
N GLY A 28 23.94 -6.62 -6.25
CA GLY A 28 22.64 -7.24 -6.47
C GLY A 28 22.12 -7.56 -5.08
N GLY A 29 21.47 -6.58 -4.46
CA GLY A 29 20.87 -6.73 -3.14
C GLY A 29 19.79 -7.79 -3.24
N ASP A 30 19.79 -8.72 -2.31
CA ASP A 30 18.65 -9.60 -2.09
C ASP A 30 17.47 -8.72 -1.63
N SER A 31 16.61 -8.34 -2.57
CA SER A 31 15.42 -7.50 -2.32
C SER A 31 14.26 -8.31 -1.75
N SER A 32 14.46 -9.59 -1.44
CA SER A 32 13.41 -10.45 -0.90
C SER A 32 12.83 -9.91 0.42
N GLY A 33 13.64 -9.24 1.24
CA GLY A 33 13.21 -8.63 2.50
C GLY A 33 12.64 -7.22 2.40
N GLY A 34 12.45 -6.72 1.18
CA GLY A 34 11.92 -5.40 0.88
C GLY A 34 12.02 -5.13 -0.61
N PRO A 35 11.00 -5.50 -1.40
CA PRO A 35 11.04 -5.29 -2.83
C PRO A 35 11.12 -3.78 -3.15
N PRO A 36 11.65 -3.40 -4.33
CA PRO A 36 11.58 -2.03 -4.79
C PRO A 36 10.12 -1.58 -4.89
N ASP A 37 9.85 -0.34 -4.49
CA ASP A 37 8.52 0.26 -4.61
C ASP A 37 8.07 0.33 -6.08
N VAL A 38 6.77 0.61 -6.29
CA VAL A 38 6.18 0.85 -7.62
C VAL A 38 6.05 -0.44 -8.45
N ARG A 39 5.75 -1.56 -7.79
CA ARG A 39 5.59 -2.90 -8.41
C ARG A 39 4.24 -3.54 -8.12
N THR A 40 3.21 -2.72 -7.87
CA THR A 40 1.86 -3.19 -7.53
C THR A 40 0.97 -3.48 -8.75
N GLY A 41 1.38 -3.02 -9.94
CA GLY A 41 0.52 -3.02 -11.13
C GLY A 41 -0.51 -1.89 -11.16
N ALA A 42 -0.46 -0.96 -10.21
CA ALA A 42 -1.31 0.22 -10.24
C ALA A 42 -1.07 1.08 -11.49
N PRO A 43 -2.04 1.90 -11.91
CA PRO A 43 -1.88 2.84 -13.01
C PRO A 43 -0.61 3.70 -12.87
N GLY A 44 0.24 3.66 -13.89
CA GLY A 44 1.52 4.37 -13.90
C GLY A 44 2.69 3.61 -13.26
N GLU A 45 2.46 2.39 -12.74
CA GLU A 45 3.48 1.56 -12.09
C GLU A 45 3.91 0.36 -12.93
N GLY A 46 5.04 -0.24 -12.53
CA GLY A 46 5.53 -1.49 -13.10
C GLY A 46 4.95 -2.71 -12.39
N LEU A 47 5.52 -3.87 -12.71
CA LEU A 47 5.12 -5.17 -12.15
C LEU A 47 6.34 -5.96 -11.71
N CYS A 48 6.11 -6.97 -10.87
CA CYS A 48 7.17 -7.92 -10.49
C CYS A 48 7.82 -8.58 -11.73
N THR A 49 7.11 -8.63 -12.87
CA THR A 49 7.65 -9.13 -14.14
C THR A 49 8.77 -8.27 -14.74
N ASP A 50 9.01 -7.06 -14.21
CA ASP A 50 10.16 -6.24 -14.59
C ASP A 50 11.49 -6.88 -14.17
N CYS A 51 11.45 -7.72 -13.13
CA CYS A 51 12.62 -8.45 -12.60
C CYS A 51 12.46 -9.97 -12.68
N HIS A 52 11.25 -10.48 -12.46
CA HIS A 52 10.92 -11.89 -12.47
C HIS A 52 10.35 -12.32 -13.84
N GLY A 53 10.72 -13.51 -14.30
CA GLY A 53 10.17 -14.04 -15.55
C GLY A 53 8.72 -14.49 -15.39
N GLY A 54 8.07 -14.82 -16.52
CA GLY A 54 6.75 -15.43 -16.55
C GLY A 54 5.67 -14.52 -17.13
N THR A 55 4.45 -15.05 -17.17
CA THR A 55 3.25 -14.30 -17.56
C THR A 55 2.44 -14.04 -16.30
N VAL A 56 1.90 -12.83 -16.17
CA VAL A 56 1.07 -12.46 -15.02
C VAL A 56 -0.18 -13.34 -14.97
N ASN A 57 -0.54 -13.82 -13.79
CA ASN A 57 -1.71 -14.66 -13.51
C ASN A 57 -1.75 -15.95 -14.36
N SER A 58 -0.59 -16.55 -14.64
CA SER A 58 -0.51 -17.77 -15.46
C SER A 58 -0.23 -19.07 -14.68
N GLY A 59 0.01 -18.99 -13.37
CA GLY A 59 0.21 -20.19 -12.54
C GLY A 59 -1.11 -20.81 -12.09
N ASP A 60 -1.03 -22.03 -11.54
CA ASP A 60 -2.17 -22.78 -11.00
C ASP A 60 -2.53 -22.39 -9.55
N GLY A 61 -1.89 -21.33 -9.05
CA GLY A 61 -2.05 -20.82 -7.70
C GLY A 61 -3.30 -19.97 -7.50
N SER A 62 -3.40 -19.42 -6.29
CA SER A 62 -4.45 -18.50 -5.87
C SER A 62 -3.83 -17.26 -5.24
N PHE A 63 -4.35 -16.10 -5.61
CA PHE A 63 -3.95 -14.82 -5.07
C PHE A 63 -5.20 -13.97 -4.82
N GLY A 64 -5.22 -13.26 -3.70
CA GLY A 64 -6.31 -12.34 -3.43
C GLY A 64 -6.06 -11.43 -2.25
N VAL A 65 -6.78 -10.30 -2.24
CA VAL A 65 -6.82 -9.37 -1.12
C VAL A 65 -8.24 -9.27 -0.53
N THR A 66 -8.33 -9.38 0.79
CA THR A 66 -9.59 -9.17 1.53
C THR A 66 -9.49 -7.91 2.36
N ILE A 67 -10.52 -7.08 2.33
CA ILE A 67 -10.62 -5.84 3.10
C ILE A 67 -11.90 -5.87 3.93
N THR A 68 -11.79 -5.73 5.25
CA THR A 68 -12.90 -5.84 6.20
C THR A 68 -12.91 -4.67 7.17
N PRO A 69 -14.07 -4.03 7.45
CA PRO A 69 -15.40 -4.32 6.90
C PRO A 69 -15.54 -3.94 5.41
N PRO A 70 -16.59 -4.40 4.70
CA PRO A 70 -16.85 -3.94 3.33
C PRO A 70 -17.41 -2.51 3.32
N GLY A 71 -17.24 -1.82 2.20
CA GLY A 71 -17.76 -0.47 1.97
C GLY A 71 -16.88 0.62 2.60
N LEU A 72 -16.64 1.69 1.85
CA LEU A 72 -15.79 2.80 2.26
C LEU A 72 -16.57 3.81 3.13
N VAL A 73 -16.12 3.98 4.37
CA VAL A 73 -16.61 4.93 5.36
C VAL A 73 -15.46 5.85 5.73
N PRO A 74 -15.59 7.19 5.62
CA PRO A 74 -14.51 8.10 5.96
C PRO A 74 -13.98 7.92 7.38
N GLY A 75 -12.66 7.89 7.54
CA GLY A 75 -11.99 7.69 8.83
C GLY A 75 -12.14 6.32 9.48
N GLN A 76 -12.78 5.35 8.82
CA GLN A 76 -12.93 3.99 9.32
C GLN A 76 -11.61 3.22 9.18
N ASP A 77 -11.31 2.38 10.18
CA ASP A 77 -10.22 1.42 10.11
C ASP A 77 -10.67 0.12 9.44
N TYR A 78 -9.82 -0.40 8.57
CA TYR A 78 -9.99 -1.64 7.85
C TYR A 78 -8.83 -2.58 8.12
N THR A 79 -9.14 -3.87 8.25
CA THR A 79 -8.14 -4.94 8.17
C THR A 79 -7.99 -5.37 6.74
N ILE A 80 -6.74 -5.36 6.26
CA ILE A 80 -6.36 -5.87 4.96
C ILE A 80 -5.60 -7.18 5.18
N THR A 81 -5.97 -8.20 4.40
CA THR A 81 -5.28 -9.49 4.37
C THR A 81 -4.97 -9.84 2.92
N VAL A 82 -3.68 -10.00 2.61
CA VAL A 82 -3.21 -10.49 1.31
C VAL A 82 -2.88 -11.97 1.47
N THR A 83 -3.40 -12.83 0.59
CA THR A 83 -3.20 -14.28 0.61
C THR A 83 -2.66 -14.75 -0.73
N LEU A 84 -1.59 -15.55 -0.70
CA LEU A 84 -0.93 -16.10 -1.89
C LEU A 84 -0.54 -17.56 -1.66
N GLY A 85 -0.83 -18.43 -2.61
CA GLY A 85 -0.36 -19.82 -2.64
C GLY A 85 -0.26 -20.33 -4.07
N ASP A 86 0.69 -21.20 -4.34
CA ASP A 86 0.95 -21.76 -5.67
C ASP A 86 1.71 -23.10 -5.53
N PRO A 87 1.19 -24.21 -6.08
CA PRO A 87 1.87 -25.51 -6.00
C PRO A 87 3.28 -25.51 -6.60
N GLY A 88 4.24 -26.08 -5.86
CA GLY A 88 5.64 -26.16 -6.27
C GLY A 88 6.46 -24.92 -5.96
N GLN A 89 5.86 -23.89 -5.36
CA GLN A 89 6.55 -22.68 -4.88
C GLN A 89 6.88 -22.81 -3.39
N SER A 90 7.85 -22.04 -2.91
CA SER A 90 8.35 -22.18 -1.53
C SER A 90 8.80 -20.88 -0.86
N ARG A 91 8.68 -19.76 -1.57
CA ARG A 91 9.02 -18.43 -1.07
C ARG A 91 8.07 -17.41 -1.66
N TRP A 92 7.77 -16.36 -0.90
CA TRP A 92 6.59 -15.54 -1.16
C TRP A 92 6.91 -14.06 -1.01
N GLY A 93 6.20 -13.22 -1.75
CA GLY A 93 6.30 -11.77 -1.60
C GLY A 93 5.08 -11.06 -2.17
N PHE A 94 4.89 -9.82 -1.76
CA PHE A 94 3.82 -8.97 -2.25
C PHE A 94 4.20 -7.49 -2.14
N GLU A 95 3.50 -6.68 -2.91
CA GLU A 95 3.46 -5.24 -2.70
C GLU A 95 2.06 -4.73 -2.95
N LEU A 96 1.58 -3.85 -2.07
CA LEU A 96 0.25 -3.27 -2.13
C LEU A 96 0.32 -1.75 -2.02
N THR A 97 -0.50 -1.06 -2.81
CA THR A 97 -0.80 0.38 -2.65
C THR A 97 -2.32 0.62 -2.71
N ALA A 98 -2.76 1.79 -2.25
CA ALA A 98 -4.15 2.23 -2.29
C ALA A 98 -4.23 3.64 -2.89
N LEU A 99 -5.09 3.83 -3.90
CA LEU A 99 -5.21 5.06 -4.68
C LEU A 99 -6.59 5.68 -4.57
N ALA A 100 -6.65 7.01 -4.66
CA ALA A 100 -7.89 7.80 -4.69
C ALA A 100 -8.60 7.75 -6.06
N GLY A 101 -8.01 7.08 -7.05
CA GLY A 101 -8.52 6.98 -8.42
C GLY A 101 -7.76 5.95 -9.25
N THR A 102 -8.13 5.84 -10.53
CA THR A 102 -7.67 4.80 -11.46
C THR A 102 -6.74 5.31 -12.57
N ASP A 103 -6.35 6.58 -12.52
CA ASP A 103 -5.44 7.19 -13.50
C ASP A 103 -3.98 7.13 -13.03
N ALA A 104 -3.02 7.20 -13.97
CA ALA A 104 -1.59 7.16 -13.67
C ALA A 104 -1.11 8.27 -12.71
N GLY A 105 -1.80 9.42 -12.71
CA GLY A 105 -1.54 10.53 -11.78
C GLY A 105 -2.35 10.46 -10.49
N SER A 106 -2.99 9.32 -10.19
CA SER A 106 -3.80 9.18 -8.97
C SER A 106 -2.90 9.12 -7.76
N GLU A 107 -3.30 9.90 -6.78
CA GLU A 107 -2.64 10.02 -5.49
C GLU A 107 -3.01 8.83 -4.60
N GLY A 108 -2.15 8.52 -3.64
CA GLY A 108 -2.39 7.55 -2.59
C GLY A 108 -3.54 7.97 -1.68
N ALA A 109 -4.27 6.98 -1.18
CA ALA A 109 -5.46 7.19 -0.37
C ALA A 109 -5.37 6.45 0.96
N GLY A 110 -5.68 7.19 2.02
CA GLY A 110 -5.74 6.69 3.39
C GLY A 110 -4.36 6.55 4.00
N VAL A 111 -4.29 5.86 5.14
CA VAL A 111 -3.06 5.69 5.91
C VAL A 111 -2.91 4.21 6.25
N PHE A 112 -1.81 3.59 5.82
CA PHE A 112 -1.48 2.24 6.25
C PHE A 112 -0.88 2.24 7.65
N THR A 113 -1.23 1.22 8.43
CA THR A 113 -0.64 0.96 9.75
C THR A 113 -0.18 -0.48 9.83
N ILE A 114 1.10 -0.67 10.06
CA ILE A 114 1.72 -1.99 10.20
C ILE A 114 1.39 -2.58 11.58
N THR A 115 0.57 -3.63 11.59
CA THR A 115 0.22 -4.39 12.81
C THR A 115 1.05 -5.66 13.00
N ASP A 116 1.67 -6.16 11.93
CA ASP A 116 2.61 -7.28 11.97
C ASP A 116 3.97 -6.85 11.40
N PRO A 117 4.80 -6.14 12.18
CA PRO A 117 6.13 -5.69 11.73
C PRO A 117 7.13 -6.84 11.57
N THR A 118 6.78 -8.06 11.98
CA THR A 118 7.63 -9.23 11.74
C THR A 118 7.56 -9.62 10.27
N ASN A 119 6.38 -9.61 9.67
CA ASN A 119 6.15 -10.07 8.31
C ASN A 119 5.91 -8.95 7.29
N THR A 120 5.55 -7.74 7.74
CA THR A 120 5.22 -6.61 6.86
C THR A 120 5.98 -5.35 7.23
N GLN A 121 6.15 -4.48 6.26
CA GLN A 121 6.77 -3.17 6.42
C GLN A 121 6.13 -2.15 5.48
N LEU A 122 6.32 -0.88 5.80
CA LEU A 122 5.78 0.27 5.08
C LEU A 122 6.93 1.09 4.49
N SER A 123 6.89 1.28 3.18
CA SER A 123 7.56 2.40 2.52
C SER A 123 6.60 3.58 2.52
N ASP A 124 6.81 4.53 3.43
CA ASP A 124 6.09 5.80 3.43
C ASP A 124 6.81 6.74 2.46
N GLY A 125 6.06 7.24 1.49
CA GLY A 125 6.57 8.08 0.40
C GLY A 125 7.14 9.43 0.88
N ASN A 126 6.96 9.81 2.16
CA ASN A 126 7.52 10.98 2.83
C ASN A 126 7.56 12.23 1.91
N GLY A 127 6.48 12.47 1.16
CA GLY A 127 6.35 13.55 0.17
C GLY A 127 6.11 13.14 -1.29
N ASN A 128 6.12 11.85 -1.65
CA ASN A 128 5.65 11.35 -2.94
C ASN A 128 4.39 10.50 -2.77
N ASN A 129 3.42 10.69 -3.64
CA ASN A 129 2.01 10.53 -3.37
C ASN A 129 1.44 9.16 -2.99
N ARG A 130 2.21 8.07 -2.98
CA ARG A 130 1.70 6.70 -2.75
C ARG A 130 2.56 5.99 -1.72
N ASP A 131 1.89 5.27 -0.84
CA ASP A 131 2.51 4.40 0.15
C ASP A 131 2.46 2.94 -0.29
N TYR A 132 3.45 2.15 0.14
CA TYR A 132 3.55 0.74 -0.22
C TYR A 132 3.72 -0.14 1.02
N VAL A 133 2.83 -1.12 1.16
CA VAL A 133 2.98 -2.19 2.15
C VAL A 133 3.52 -3.43 1.45
N LYS A 134 4.57 -4.03 2.03
CA LYS A 134 5.30 -5.15 1.44
C LYS A 134 5.88 -6.08 2.50
N GLN A 135 6.38 -7.25 2.08
CA GLN A 135 6.97 -8.19 3.02
C GLN A 135 8.33 -7.73 3.57
N THR A 136 8.64 -8.19 4.78
CA THR A 136 10.00 -8.20 5.33
C THR A 136 10.75 -9.46 4.90
N SER A 137 12.02 -9.62 5.30
CA SER A 137 12.76 -10.87 5.04
C SER A 137 12.09 -12.10 5.67
N THR A 138 11.59 -11.97 6.90
CA THR A 138 10.84 -13.05 7.58
C THR A 138 9.50 -13.29 6.88
N GLY A 139 8.84 -12.21 6.48
CA GLY A 139 7.59 -12.25 5.71
C GLY A 139 7.72 -12.87 4.32
N THR A 140 8.91 -13.31 3.89
CA THR A 140 9.02 -14.14 2.68
C THR A 140 8.54 -15.56 2.87
N PHE A 141 8.31 -15.97 4.13
CA PHE A 141 7.91 -17.32 4.52
C PHE A 141 8.75 -18.41 3.82
N ASN A 142 10.05 -18.16 3.69
CA ASN A 142 10.97 -19.03 2.97
C ASN A 142 10.95 -20.45 3.54
N GLY A 143 10.70 -21.44 2.67
CA GLY A 143 10.58 -22.85 3.03
C GLY A 143 9.15 -23.32 3.33
N THR A 144 8.16 -22.43 3.34
CA THR A 144 6.75 -22.83 3.34
C THR A 144 6.37 -23.27 1.93
N ALA A 145 6.32 -24.58 1.70
CA ALA A 145 5.94 -25.17 0.41
C ALA A 145 4.45 -24.95 0.11
N ASP A 146 4.12 -24.71 -1.17
CA ASP A 146 2.80 -24.62 -1.79
C ASP A 146 1.87 -23.48 -1.29
N GLY A 147 2.08 -23.00 -0.07
CA GLY A 147 1.21 -22.01 0.58
C GLY A 147 -0.15 -22.60 1.00
N PRO A 148 -1.18 -21.75 1.21
CA PRO A 148 -1.11 -20.30 1.13
C PRO A 148 -0.37 -19.71 2.33
N VAL A 149 0.28 -18.57 2.10
CA VAL A 149 0.77 -17.67 3.15
C VAL A 149 -0.11 -16.42 3.20
N SER A 150 -0.02 -15.64 4.27
CA SER A 150 -0.79 -14.40 4.36
C SER A 150 -0.07 -13.32 5.14
N TRP A 151 -0.33 -12.08 4.73
CA TRP A 151 0.13 -10.87 5.39
C TRP A 151 -1.08 -10.05 5.81
N SER A 152 -1.07 -9.49 7.02
CA SER A 152 -2.16 -8.66 7.54
C SER A 152 -1.65 -7.36 8.15
N PHE A 153 -2.36 -6.28 7.85
CA PHE A 153 -2.08 -4.91 8.30
C PHE A 153 -3.37 -4.10 8.28
N GLN A 154 -3.32 -2.89 8.83
CA GLN A 154 -4.46 -1.99 8.91
C GLN A 154 -4.35 -0.88 7.87
N TRP A 155 -5.51 -0.35 7.48
CA TRP A 155 -5.63 0.85 6.67
C TRP A 155 -6.78 1.71 7.18
N THR A 156 -6.52 3.00 7.39
CA THR A 156 -7.53 3.98 7.79
C THR A 156 -7.95 4.78 6.57
N ALA A 157 -9.25 4.80 6.28
CA ALA A 157 -9.80 5.56 5.16
C ALA A 157 -9.57 7.09 5.31
N PRO A 158 -9.39 7.83 4.20
CA PRO A 158 -9.36 9.29 4.22
C PRO A 158 -10.57 9.89 4.94
N LEU A 159 -10.37 11.05 5.58
CA LEU A 159 -11.46 11.81 6.22
C LEU A 159 -12.34 12.55 5.19
N GLU A 160 -11.75 13.00 4.08
CA GLU A 160 -12.48 13.62 2.98
C GLU A 160 -13.02 12.55 2.03
N PRO A 161 -14.25 12.70 1.51
CA PRO A 161 -14.92 11.63 0.79
C PRO A 161 -14.28 11.41 -0.59
N ALA A 162 -13.48 10.36 -0.71
CA ALA A 162 -13.27 9.71 -1.99
C ALA A 162 -14.55 8.94 -2.37
N HIS A 163 -14.95 8.99 -3.64
CA HIS A 163 -16.08 8.17 -4.12
C HIS A 163 -15.76 6.67 -4.05
N GLN A 164 -14.47 6.34 -4.20
CA GLN A 164 -13.93 5.01 -4.05
C GLN A 164 -12.45 5.08 -3.67
N VAL A 165 -11.91 3.98 -3.18
CA VAL A 165 -10.47 3.75 -3.07
C VAL A 165 -10.15 2.44 -3.78
N ASP A 166 -9.12 2.48 -4.61
CA ASP A 166 -8.65 1.35 -5.42
C ASP A 166 -7.36 0.79 -4.82
N PHE A 167 -7.42 -0.47 -4.39
CA PHE A 167 -6.28 -1.21 -3.87
C PHE A 167 -5.69 -2.05 -5.00
N TYR A 168 -4.41 -1.84 -5.27
CA TYR A 168 -3.64 -2.59 -6.26
C TYR A 168 -2.60 -3.43 -5.55
N VAL A 169 -2.51 -4.70 -5.90
CA VAL A 169 -1.57 -5.61 -5.28
C VAL A 169 -0.95 -6.54 -6.32
N ALA A 170 0.36 -6.73 -6.21
CA ALA A 170 1.07 -7.77 -6.92
C ALA A 170 1.69 -8.75 -5.93
N GLY A 171 1.79 -10.02 -6.34
CA GLY A 171 2.38 -11.11 -5.57
C GLY A 171 3.40 -11.88 -6.38
N ASN A 172 4.45 -12.36 -5.73
CA ASN A 172 5.40 -13.30 -6.31
C ASN A 172 5.37 -14.63 -5.54
N ALA A 173 4.99 -15.71 -6.20
CA ALA A 173 5.16 -17.06 -5.74
C ALA A 173 6.45 -17.64 -6.34
N ALA A 174 7.50 -17.67 -5.53
CA ALA A 174 8.86 -17.95 -5.95
C ALA A 174 9.34 -19.35 -5.59
N ASN A 175 10.17 -19.92 -6.47
CA ASN A 175 10.65 -21.30 -6.35
C ASN A 175 11.98 -21.41 -5.61
N GLY A 176 12.55 -20.28 -5.20
CA GLY A 176 13.87 -20.19 -4.55
C GLY A 176 15.06 -20.27 -5.52
N GLY A 177 14.81 -20.35 -6.82
CA GLY A 177 15.80 -20.51 -7.90
C GLY A 177 16.27 -19.20 -8.56
N GLY A 178 15.99 -18.04 -7.95
CA GLY A 178 16.32 -16.73 -8.50
C GLY A 178 15.08 -16.03 -9.07
N THR A 179 15.16 -15.51 -10.29
CA THR A 179 14.07 -14.77 -10.95
C THR A 179 13.28 -15.60 -11.97
N SER A 180 13.65 -16.86 -12.19
CA SER A 180 13.03 -17.75 -13.18
C SER A 180 12.25 -18.88 -12.52
N GLY A 181 11.11 -19.24 -13.11
CA GLY A 181 10.23 -20.28 -12.56
C GLY A 181 9.35 -19.79 -11.40
N ASP A 182 9.30 -18.48 -11.22
CA ASP A 182 8.38 -17.76 -10.35
C ASP A 182 7.04 -17.53 -11.07
N TYR A 183 5.97 -17.42 -10.29
CA TYR A 183 4.65 -17.03 -10.79
C TYR A 183 4.23 -15.70 -10.19
N ILE A 184 3.95 -14.75 -11.08
CA ILE A 184 3.53 -13.41 -10.70
C ILE A 184 2.02 -13.31 -10.78
N TYR A 185 1.42 -12.77 -9.72
CA TYR A 185 -0.01 -12.53 -9.62
C TYR A 185 -0.30 -11.05 -9.41
N THR A 186 -1.46 -10.61 -9.87
CA THR A 186 -1.98 -9.28 -9.58
C THR A 186 -3.46 -9.37 -9.23
N ASP A 187 -3.90 -8.56 -8.28
CA ASP A 187 -5.31 -8.41 -7.94
C ASP A 187 -5.62 -6.92 -7.72
N HIS A 188 -6.90 -6.58 -7.85
CA HIS A 188 -7.40 -5.22 -7.68
C HIS A 188 -8.76 -5.26 -7.00
N VAL A 189 -8.90 -4.47 -5.92
CA VAL A 189 -10.14 -4.36 -5.17
C VAL A 189 -10.50 -2.91 -5.00
N THR A 190 -11.74 -2.56 -5.33
CA THR A 190 -12.28 -1.22 -5.11
C THR A 190 -13.22 -1.22 -3.91
N LEU A 191 -12.95 -0.37 -2.92
CA LEU A 191 -13.92 -0.01 -1.89
C LEU A 191 -14.74 1.18 -2.35
N GLN A 192 -16.06 0.98 -2.49
CA GLN A 192 -17.01 2.02 -2.87
C GLN A 192 -17.55 2.74 -1.64
N ALA A 193 -17.68 4.07 -1.71
CA ALA A 193 -18.30 4.87 -0.65
C ALA A 193 -19.71 4.34 -0.34
N VAL A 194 -19.97 4.02 0.93
CA VAL A 194 -21.33 3.74 1.37
C VAL A 194 -22.03 5.07 1.65
N ALA A 195 -23.28 5.20 1.20
CA ALA A 195 -24.07 6.40 1.49
C ALA A 195 -24.11 6.62 3.01
N ALA A 196 -23.78 7.84 3.46
CA ALA A 196 -23.89 8.19 4.86
C ALA A 196 -25.33 7.90 5.32
N VAL A 197 -25.49 6.99 6.28
CA VAL A 197 -26.79 6.81 6.91
C VAL A 197 -27.08 8.13 7.64
N PRO A 198 -28.16 8.85 7.31
CA PRO A 198 -28.45 10.09 8.02
C PRO A 198 -28.61 9.74 9.50
N SER A 199 -27.72 10.27 10.34
CA SER A 199 -27.89 10.15 11.77
C SER A 199 -29.11 10.99 12.14
N THR A 200 -30.24 10.33 12.40
CA THR A 200 -31.34 11.00 13.09
C THR A 200 -30.82 11.33 14.48
N SER A 201 -30.37 12.57 14.68
CA SER A 201 -29.92 12.99 15.99
C SER A 201 -31.06 12.78 16.99
N LEU A 202 -30.73 12.41 18.23
CA LEU A 202 -31.71 12.33 19.31
C LEU A 202 -32.48 13.65 19.46
N TYR A 203 -31.83 14.77 19.13
CA TYR A 203 -32.44 16.09 19.01
C TYR A 203 -33.55 16.14 17.95
N GLY A 204 -33.32 15.59 16.76
CA GLY A 204 -34.32 15.52 15.69
C GLY A 204 -35.53 14.66 16.08
N LEU A 205 -35.30 13.55 16.79
CA LEU A 205 -36.36 12.69 17.32
C LEU A 205 -37.18 13.40 18.42
N ILE A 206 -36.51 14.13 19.34
CA ILE A 206 -37.17 14.88 20.41
C ILE A 206 -38.00 16.04 19.83
N LEU A 207 -37.47 16.80 18.87
CA LEU A 207 -38.18 17.88 18.18
C LEU A 207 -39.43 17.36 17.45
N LEU A 208 -39.31 16.23 16.74
CA LEU A 208 -40.45 15.61 16.06
C LEU A 208 -41.51 15.13 17.06
N ALA A 209 -41.11 14.49 18.15
CA ALA A 209 -42.03 14.05 19.21
C ALA A 209 -42.75 15.23 19.87
N LEU A 210 -42.03 16.32 20.19
CA LEU A 210 -42.60 17.55 20.75
C LEU A 210 -43.58 18.21 19.77
N LEU A 211 -43.26 18.23 18.47
CA LEU A 211 -44.14 18.76 17.44
C LEU A 211 -45.44 17.94 17.33
N LEU A 212 -45.34 16.60 17.33
CA LEU A 212 -46.50 15.71 17.28
C LEU A 212 -47.40 15.86 18.51
N ILE A 213 -46.81 16.02 19.70
CA ILE A 213 -47.55 16.29 20.94
C ILE A 213 -48.26 17.66 20.84
N ALA A 214 -47.57 18.70 20.38
CA ALA A 214 -48.14 20.04 20.23
C ALA A 214 -49.32 20.06 19.23
N VAL A 215 -49.18 19.39 18.09
CA VAL A 215 -50.24 19.24 17.08
C VAL A 215 -51.43 18.48 17.66
N SER A 216 -51.18 17.39 18.39
CA SER A 216 -52.24 16.59 19.02
C SER A 216 -53.03 17.40 20.06
N VAL A 217 -52.34 18.19 20.89
CA VAL A 217 -52.96 19.09 21.87
C VAL A 217 -53.75 20.20 21.19
N PHE A 218 -53.23 20.77 20.11
CA PHE A 218 -53.92 21.80 19.34
C PHE A 218 -55.23 21.27 18.72
N ILE A 219 -55.17 20.10 18.07
CA ILE A 219 -56.34 19.43 17.50
C ILE A 219 -57.38 19.11 18.59
N MET A 220 -56.94 18.62 19.74
CA MET A 220 -57.84 18.30 20.86
C MET A 220 -58.54 19.56 21.40
N ARG A 221 -57.82 20.67 21.56
CA ARG A 221 -58.39 21.96 21.99
C ARG A 221 -59.37 22.54 20.97
N ALA A 222 -59.04 22.46 19.67
CA ALA A 222 -59.91 22.93 18.60
C ALA A 222 -61.25 22.16 18.56
N ARG A 223 -61.22 20.84 18.80
CA ARG A 223 -62.45 20.02 18.85
C ARG A 223 -63.35 20.37 20.04
N VAL A 224 -62.77 20.60 21.22
CA VAL A 224 -63.54 21.00 22.43
C VAL A 224 -64.20 22.38 22.26
N ALA A 225 -63.53 23.30 21.57
CA ALA A 225 -64.07 24.63 21.30
C ALA A 225 -65.24 24.60 20.29
N ALA A 226 -65.25 23.67 19.34
CA ALA A 226 -66.31 23.53 18.34
C ALA A 226 -67.61 22.88 18.87
N THR A 227 -67.59 22.31 20.07
CA THR A 227 -68.74 21.63 20.71
C THR A 227 -69.47 22.50 21.76
N LYS A 228 -69.08 23.76 21.92
CA LYS A 228 -69.76 24.76 22.76
C LYS A 228 -70.43 25.81 21.90
#